data_AF-A0A949ICL7-F1
#
_entry.id   AF-A0A949ICL7-F1
#
_cell.length_a   1.000
_cell.length_b   1.000
_cell.length_c   1.000
_cell.angle_alpha   90.00
_cell.angle_beta   90.00
_cell.angle_gamma   90.00
#
_symmetry.space_group_name_H-M   'P 1'
#
loop_
_entity.id
_entity.type
_entity.pdbx_description
1 polymer ?
#
loop_
_entity_poly.entity_id
_entity_poly.type
_entity_poly.pdbx_seq_one_letter_code
_entity_poly.pdbx_strand_id
1 'polypeptide(L)'
;AAGRTVVPSAPVGVDGTAAWLSAVGEATNVAPARIGAALDRLLPATRAALAKRPIQGRVTVSGYEGSELLVARLLVESGAQVPYVGTACPKTPWSAPDLEWLQERGVTVQYRASLEQDLAAVREFRPDLAIGTTPVVQAAKQATIPALYFTNLISARPLMGPAGAGSLATVVNAAIANKARFREMREFFGATGDGYAAGVWTDVPADRPEFKADTRRQVIKLMKKRKAEEMM
;
A
#
# COMPACT_ATOMS: atom_id res chain seq x y z
N ALA A 1 14.99 -7.65 27.63
CA ALA A 1 13.87 -6.68 27.67
C ALA A 1 13.63 -6.25 29.11
N ALA A 2 13.24 -5.00 29.37
CA ALA A 2 13.12 -4.43 30.72
C ALA A 2 11.89 -4.92 31.54
N GLY A 3 11.39 -6.14 31.27
CA GLY A 3 10.26 -6.75 31.99
C GLY A 3 8.88 -6.09 31.81
N ARG A 4 8.76 -5.08 30.94
CA ARG A 4 7.50 -4.36 30.70
C ARG A 4 6.66 -5.06 29.63
N THR A 5 5.35 -5.15 29.88
CA THR A 5 4.37 -5.62 28.91
C THR A 5 4.36 -4.72 27.68
N VAL A 6 4.41 -5.33 26.49
CA VAL A 6 4.29 -4.62 25.21
C VAL A 6 2.89 -4.86 24.67
N VAL A 7 2.17 -3.78 24.36
CA VAL A 7 0.84 -3.84 23.75
C VAL A 7 0.99 -3.84 22.22
N PRO A 8 0.42 -4.83 21.50
CA PRO A 8 0.51 -4.90 20.03
C PRO A 8 -0.44 -3.87 19.36
N SER A 9 -0.29 -3.70 18.04
CA SER A 9 -1.11 -2.80 17.20
C SER A 9 -1.08 -1.32 17.66
N ALA A 10 -2.04 -0.53 17.19
CA ALA A 10 -2.15 0.91 17.44
C ALA A 10 -3.63 1.38 17.41
N PRO A 11 -3.95 2.54 18.01
CA PRO A 11 -5.32 3.06 18.06
C PRO A 11 -5.71 3.75 16.74
N VAL A 12 -5.83 2.95 15.68
CA VAL A 12 -6.20 3.38 14.32
C VAL A 12 -7.54 2.76 13.97
N GLY A 13 -8.45 3.58 13.42
CA GLY A 13 -9.83 3.16 13.16
C GLY A 13 -10.67 2.96 14.43
N VAL A 14 -11.87 2.41 14.30
CA VAL A 14 -12.77 2.18 15.44
C VAL A 14 -12.37 0.89 16.15
N ASP A 15 -12.24 -0.20 15.41
CA ASP A 15 -11.92 -1.51 15.99
C ASP A 15 -10.51 -1.52 16.59
N GLY A 16 -9.53 -0.90 15.92
CA GLY A 16 -8.16 -0.81 16.41
C GLY A 16 -8.04 0.07 17.66
N THR A 17 -8.75 1.21 17.68
CA THR A 17 -8.82 2.06 18.88
C THR A 17 -9.45 1.32 20.05
N ALA A 18 -10.54 0.58 19.82
CA ALA A 18 -11.21 -0.16 20.88
C ALA A 18 -10.31 -1.24 21.48
N ALA A 19 -9.74 -2.10 20.63
CA ALA A 19 -8.87 -3.19 21.07
C ALA A 19 -7.61 -2.66 21.78
N TRP A 20 -6.98 -1.61 21.25
CA TRP A 20 -5.77 -1.06 21.82
C TRP A 20 -6.00 -0.39 23.19
N LEU A 21 -7.09 0.39 23.35
CA LEU A 21 -7.42 1.02 24.63
C LEU A 21 -7.75 -0.01 25.71
N SER A 22 -8.48 -1.08 25.37
CA SER A 22 -8.74 -2.17 26.29
C SER A 22 -7.44 -2.86 26.74
N ALA A 23 -6.58 -3.22 25.78
CA ALA A 23 -5.31 -3.90 26.09
C ALA A 23 -4.37 -3.04 26.94
N VAL A 24 -4.30 -1.72 26.69
CA VAL A 24 -3.53 -0.80 27.54
C VAL A 24 -4.13 -0.72 28.94
N GLY A 25 -5.45 -0.60 29.07
CA GLY A 25 -6.13 -0.56 30.36
C GLY A 25 -5.88 -1.81 31.19
N GLU A 26 -5.99 -2.99 30.57
CA GLU A 26 -5.71 -4.27 31.21
C GLU A 26 -4.23 -4.39 31.63
N ALA A 27 -3.29 -4.07 30.73
CA ALA A 27 -1.86 -4.12 31.01
C ALA A 27 -1.42 -3.16 32.13
N THR A 28 -2.21 -2.11 32.40
CA THR A 28 -1.97 -1.12 33.45
C THR A 28 -2.89 -1.28 34.67
N ASN A 29 -3.66 -2.37 34.74
CA ASN A 29 -4.59 -2.69 35.83
C ASN A 29 -5.64 -1.59 36.10
N VAL A 30 -6.14 -0.95 35.04
CA VAL A 30 -7.23 0.02 35.11
C VAL A 30 -8.56 -0.72 35.27
N ALA A 31 -9.42 -0.25 36.17
CA ALA A 31 -10.72 -0.85 36.41
C ALA A 31 -11.58 -0.92 35.13
N PRO A 32 -12.28 -2.03 34.84
CA PRO A 32 -13.07 -2.21 33.62
C PRO A 32 -14.07 -1.07 33.34
N ALA A 33 -14.71 -0.53 34.38
CA ALA A 33 -15.63 0.59 34.25
C ALA A 33 -14.96 1.86 33.67
N ARG A 34 -13.68 2.11 33.98
CA ARG A 34 -12.92 3.24 33.44
C ARG A 34 -12.48 3.00 32.00
N ILE A 35 -12.16 1.76 31.65
CA ILE A 35 -11.88 1.37 30.26
C ILE A 35 -13.14 1.61 29.42
N GLY A 36 -14.29 1.08 29.87
CA GLY A 36 -15.59 1.28 29.21
C GLY A 36 -15.91 2.76 29.00
N ALA A 37 -15.79 3.58 30.04
CA ALA A 37 -16.02 5.02 29.94
C ALA A 37 -15.10 5.72 28.93
N ALA A 38 -13.85 5.27 28.77
CA ALA A 38 -12.93 5.81 27.77
C ALA A 38 -13.33 5.41 26.34
N LEU A 39 -13.75 4.16 26.14
CA LEU A 39 -14.26 3.66 24.86
C LEU A 39 -15.52 4.42 24.43
N ASP A 40 -16.49 4.55 25.33
CA ASP A 40 -17.76 5.25 25.08
C ASP A 40 -17.53 6.73 24.73
N ARG A 41 -16.47 7.33 25.26
CA ARG A 41 -16.09 8.71 24.94
C ARG A 41 -15.46 8.86 23.56
N LEU A 42 -14.61 7.92 23.13
CA LEU A 42 -13.75 8.10 21.96
C LEU A 42 -14.32 7.47 20.68
N LEU A 43 -14.95 6.29 20.79
CA LEU A 43 -15.39 5.52 19.62
C LEU A 43 -16.52 6.20 18.82
N PRO A 44 -17.53 6.87 19.43
CA PRO A 44 -18.60 7.50 18.65
C PRO A 44 -18.10 8.57 17.68
N ALA A 45 -17.15 9.41 18.11
CA ALA A 45 -16.58 10.46 17.28
C ALA A 45 -15.77 9.89 16.11
N THR A 46 -15.00 8.83 16.34
CA THR A 46 -14.25 8.14 15.27
C THR A 46 -15.19 7.50 14.26
N ARG A 47 -16.24 6.81 14.72
CA ARG A 47 -17.26 6.19 13.85
C ARG A 47 -17.97 7.24 13.00
N ALA A 48 -18.38 8.35 13.61
CA ALA A 48 -19.01 9.46 12.89
C ALA A 48 -18.07 10.09 11.86
N ALA A 49 -16.78 10.24 12.18
CA ALA A 49 -15.78 10.77 11.25
C ALA A 49 -15.58 9.88 10.03
N LEU A 50 -15.50 8.55 10.20
CA LEU A 50 -15.41 7.59 9.10
C LEU A 50 -16.68 7.61 8.23
N ALA A 51 -17.86 7.62 8.86
CA ALA A 51 -19.14 7.61 8.16
C ALA A 51 -19.39 8.90 7.35
N LYS A 52 -18.79 10.03 7.74
CA LYS A 52 -19.00 11.33 7.07
C LYS A 52 -18.47 11.36 5.63
N ARG A 53 -17.41 10.61 5.34
CA ARG A 53 -16.75 10.58 4.04
C ARG A 53 -16.30 9.15 3.71
N PRO A 54 -17.22 8.27 3.31
CA PRO A 54 -16.83 6.93 2.92
C PRO A 54 -15.88 6.97 1.72
N ILE A 55 -14.95 6.03 1.69
CA ILE A 55 -14.06 5.80 0.55
C ILE A 55 -14.70 4.73 -0.31
N GLN A 56 -15.07 5.10 -1.54
CA GLN A 56 -15.62 4.17 -2.51
C GLN A 56 -14.57 3.88 -3.58
N GLY A 57 -14.02 2.68 -3.56
CA GLY A 57 -13.06 2.23 -4.56
C GLY A 57 -12.20 1.08 -4.07
N ARG A 58 -11.53 0.44 -5.02
CA ARG A 58 -10.54 -0.60 -4.75
C ARG A 58 -9.16 0.00 -4.55
N VAL A 59 -8.49 -0.34 -3.45
CA VAL A 59 -7.17 0.20 -3.10
C VAL A 59 -6.20 -0.93 -2.81
N THR A 60 -5.08 -1.01 -3.54
CA THR A 60 -3.92 -1.83 -3.12
C THR A 60 -2.99 -0.99 -2.27
N VAL A 61 -2.45 -1.55 -1.19
CA VAL A 61 -1.54 -0.86 -0.28
C VAL A 61 -0.21 -1.59 -0.26
N SER A 62 0.91 -0.89 -0.44
CA SER A 62 2.23 -1.43 -0.15
C SER A 62 3.23 -0.41 0.38
N GLY A 63 4.29 -0.89 1.05
CA GLY A 63 5.28 -0.04 1.69
C GLY A 63 6.40 -0.79 2.41
N TYR A 64 7.16 -0.07 3.22
CA TYR A 64 8.33 -0.59 3.95
C TYR A 64 8.42 -0.09 5.40
N GLU A 65 7.33 0.43 5.96
CA GLU A 65 7.29 1.08 7.27
C GLU A 65 6.60 0.22 8.35
N GLY A 66 5.84 -0.81 7.95
CA GLY A 66 5.09 -1.69 8.83
C GLY A 66 3.70 -1.16 9.19
N SER A 67 3.48 0.15 9.06
CA SER A 67 2.19 0.81 9.26
C SER A 67 1.19 0.56 8.13
N GLU A 68 1.59 -0.16 7.06
CA GLU A 68 0.71 -0.48 5.93
C GLU A 68 -0.55 -1.22 6.37
N LEU A 69 -0.43 -2.12 7.36
CA LEU A 69 -1.57 -2.86 7.90
C LEU A 69 -2.54 -1.93 8.62
N LEU A 70 -2.04 -0.98 9.42
CA LEU A 70 -2.88 0.01 10.12
C LEU A 70 -3.64 0.90 9.13
N VAL A 71 -2.95 1.35 8.09
CA VAL A 71 -3.55 2.13 7.00
C VAL A 71 -4.62 1.31 6.28
N ALA A 72 -4.34 0.05 5.97
CA ALA A 72 -5.29 -0.84 5.31
C ALA A 72 -6.55 -1.06 6.16
N ARG A 73 -6.40 -1.27 7.47
CA ARG A 73 -7.54 -1.35 8.40
C ARG A 73 -8.38 -0.08 8.34
N LEU A 74 -7.74 1.08 8.44
CA LEU A 74 -8.44 2.37 8.36
C LEU A 74 -9.18 2.56 7.03
N LEU A 75 -8.57 2.15 5.91
CA LEU A 75 -9.21 2.18 4.59
C LEU A 75 -10.46 1.28 4.55
N VAL A 76 -10.35 0.05 5.06
CA VAL A 76 -11.48 -0.90 5.12
C VAL A 76 -12.60 -0.35 6.01
N GLU A 77 -12.27 0.16 7.20
CA GLU A 77 -13.25 0.79 8.09
C GLU A 77 -13.84 2.09 7.52
N SER A 78 -13.12 2.76 6.60
CA SER A 78 -13.62 3.89 5.83
C SER A 78 -14.49 3.48 4.64
N GLY A 79 -14.68 2.18 4.37
CA GLY A 79 -15.53 1.65 3.30
C GLY A 79 -14.80 1.25 2.01
N ALA A 80 -13.47 1.38 1.94
CA ALA A 80 -12.70 0.99 0.77
C ALA A 80 -12.62 -0.54 0.64
N GLN A 81 -12.57 -1.04 -0.59
CA GLN A 81 -12.19 -2.44 -0.84
C GLN A 81 -10.67 -2.54 -0.88
N VAL A 82 -10.06 -3.25 0.07
CA VAL A 82 -8.61 -3.46 0.11
C VAL A 82 -8.30 -4.93 -0.11
N PRO A 83 -7.96 -5.38 -1.34
CA PRO A 83 -7.69 -6.80 -1.59
C PRO A 83 -6.26 -7.22 -1.21
N TYR A 84 -5.32 -6.27 -1.11
CA TYR A 84 -3.90 -6.57 -0.92
C TYR A 84 -3.20 -5.53 -0.05
N VAL A 85 -2.35 -6.02 0.85
CA VAL A 85 -1.43 -5.25 1.69
C VAL A 85 -0.04 -5.89 1.65
N GLY A 86 0.93 -5.22 1.04
CA GLY A 86 2.33 -5.62 1.01
C GLY A 86 3.17 -4.80 1.99
N THR A 87 4.04 -5.44 2.77
CA THR A 87 5.02 -4.74 3.61
C THR A 87 6.40 -5.38 3.51
N ALA A 88 7.45 -4.57 3.35
CA ALA A 88 8.83 -5.05 3.38
C ALA A 88 9.28 -5.47 4.80
N CYS A 89 8.52 -5.07 5.83
CA CYS A 89 8.77 -5.44 7.21
C CYS A 89 8.54 -6.95 7.46
N PRO A 90 9.25 -7.55 8.44
CA PRO A 90 8.98 -8.92 8.85
C PRO A 90 7.64 -9.02 9.59
N LYS A 91 7.05 -10.22 9.60
CA LYS A 91 5.96 -10.55 10.52
C LYS A 91 6.46 -10.50 11.96
N THR A 92 5.72 -9.82 12.83
CA THR A 92 6.05 -9.68 14.25
C THR A 92 4.84 -9.98 15.12
N PRO A 93 5.02 -10.35 16.41
CA PRO A 93 3.90 -10.48 17.33
C PRO A 93 3.07 -9.20 17.47
N TRP A 94 3.68 -8.03 17.26
CA TRP A 94 3.01 -6.73 17.41
C TRP A 94 2.07 -6.39 16.26
N SER A 95 2.27 -7.00 15.09
CA SER A 95 1.41 -6.85 13.91
C SER A 95 0.40 -7.98 13.76
N ALA A 96 0.44 -8.99 14.65
CA ALA A 96 -0.45 -10.16 14.58
C ALA A 96 -1.94 -9.80 14.66
N PRO A 97 -2.40 -8.91 15.58
CA PRO A 97 -3.81 -8.54 15.63
C PRO A 97 -4.29 -7.84 14.35
N ASP A 98 -3.43 -7.02 13.74
CA ASP A 98 -3.75 -6.33 12.49
C ASP A 98 -3.83 -7.30 11.31
N LEU A 99 -2.93 -8.28 11.27
CA LEU A 99 -2.93 -9.35 10.29
C LEU A 99 -4.22 -10.17 10.36
N GLU A 100 -4.57 -10.65 11.55
CA GLU A 100 -5.77 -11.48 11.78
C GLU A 100 -7.03 -10.71 11.35
N TRP A 101 -7.18 -9.47 11.80
CA TRP A 101 -8.33 -8.63 11.47
C TRP A 101 -8.49 -8.42 9.96
N LEU A 102 -7.38 -8.24 9.24
CA LEU A 102 -7.35 -8.06 7.78
C LEU A 102 -7.67 -9.37 7.05
N GLN A 103 -7.09 -10.49 7.47
CA GLN A 103 -7.31 -11.79 6.84
C GLN A 103 -8.76 -12.28 7.01
N GLU A 104 -9.37 -12.04 8.17
CA GLU A 104 -10.79 -12.31 8.40
C GLU A 104 -11.72 -11.58 7.43
N ARG A 105 -11.27 -10.44 6.89
CA ARG A 105 -11.98 -9.63 5.90
C ARG A 105 -11.55 -9.92 4.47
N GLY A 106 -10.81 -11.01 4.25
CA GLY A 106 -10.38 -11.47 2.93
C GLY A 106 -9.25 -10.66 2.30
N VAL A 107 -8.52 -9.87 3.10
CA VAL A 107 -7.36 -9.11 2.62
C VAL A 107 -6.13 -10.01 2.54
N THR A 108 -5.48 -10.07 1.38
CA THR A 108 -4.20 -10.75 1.22
C THR A 108 -3.09 -9.89 1.84
N VAL A 109 -2.41 -10.40 2.87
CA VAL A 109 -1.29 -9.71 3.51
C VAL A 109 0.02 -10.42 3.21
N GLN A 110 0.96 -9.69 2.61
CA GLN A 110 2.30 -10.18 2.28
C GLN A 110 3.36 -9.46 3.12
N TYR A 111 3.99 -10.18 4.04
CA TYR A 111 5.20 -9.73 4.72
C TYR A 111 6.44 -10.01 3.89
N ARG A 112 7.51 -9.24 4.11
CA ARG A 112 8.72 -9.28 3.27
C ARG A 112 8.37 -9.18 1.78
N ALA A 113 7.38 -8.36 1.46
CA ALA A 113 6.92 -8.16 0.09
C ALA A 113 8.07 -7.66 -0.79
N SER A 114 8.29 -8.33 -1.93
CA SER A 114 9.18 -7.84 -2.98
C SER A 114 8.45 -6.84 -3.87
N LEU A 115 9.20 -6.04 -4.61
CA LEU A 115 8.64 -5.12 -5.59
C LEU A 115 7.79 -5.88 -6.63
N GLU A 116 8.24 -7.05 -7.08
CA GLU A 116 7.55 -7.87 -8.07
C GLU A 116 6.18 -8.34 -7.57
N GLN A 117 6.07 -8.68 -6.29
CA GLN A 117 4.82 -9.07 -5.65
C GLN A 117 3.84 -7.89 -5.59
N ASP A 118 4.31 -6.72 -5.15
CA ASP A 118 3.49 -5.51 -5.12
C ASP A 118 2.99 -5.11 -6.51
N LEU A 119 3.87 -5.15 -7.51
CA LEU A 119 3.51 -4.88 -8.90
C LEU A 119 2.54 -5.93 -9.47
N ALA A 120 2.68 -7.19 -9.07
CA ALA A 120 1.75 -8.25 -9.43
C ALA A 120 0.36 -7.98 -8.84
N ALA A 121 0.28 -7.58 -7.57
CA ALA A 121 -0.99 -7.22 -6.93
C ALA A 121 -1.68 -6.05 -7.64
N VAL A 122 -0.95 -5.00 -8.04
CA VAL A 122 -1.53 -3.89 -8.81
C VAL A 122 -2.10 -4.39 -10.14
N ARG A 123 -1.38 -5.26 -10.86
CA ARG A 123 -1.85 -5.83 -12.14
C ARG A 123 -3.05 -6.76 -11.98
N GLU A 124 -3.04 -7.61 -10.97
CA GLU A 124 -4.10 -8.58 -10.68
C GLU A 124 -5.40 -7.87 -10.28
N PHE A 125 -5.31 -7.00 -9.27
CA PHE A 125 -6.49 -6.38 -8.68
C PHE A 125 -7.01 -5.19 -9.45
N ARG A 126 -6.20 -4.57 -10.33
CA ARG A 126 -6.54 -3.37 -11.13
C ARG A 126 -7.27 -2.33 -10.27
N PRO A 127 -6.63 -1.80 -9.21
CA PRO A 127 -7.29 -0.93 -8.26
C PRO A 127 -7.71 0.40 -8.88
N ASP A 128 -8.63 1.09 -8.22
CA ASP A 128 -8.95 2.49 -8.51
C ASP A 128 -7.87 3.43 -7.98
N LEU A 129 -7.12 2.99 -6.96
CA LEU A 129 -5.98 3.69 -6.41
C LEU A 129 -4.90 2.69 -5.95
N ALA A 130 -3.66 2.89 -6.37
CA ALA A 130 -2.51 2.20 -5.77
C ALA A 130 -1.82 3.10 -4.75
N ILE A 131 -1.72 2.66 -3.50
CA ILE A 131 -0.84 3.25 -2.51
C ILE A 131 0.41 2.37 -2.44
N GLY A 132 1.59 2.95 -2.62
CA GLY A 132 2.80 2.15 -2.76
C GLY A 132 4.09 2.91 -2.55
N THR A 133 5.21 2.19 -2.71
CA THR A 133 6.54 2.78 -2.85
C THR A 133 6.69 3.51 -4.19
N THR A 134 7.74 4.33 -4.35
CA THR A 134 8.02 5.06 -5.59
C THR A 134 7.92 4.20 -6.86
N PRO A 135 8.57 3.02 -6.97
CA PRO A 135 8.47 2.20 -8.19
C PRO A 135 7.06 1.67 -8.44
N VAL A 136 6.30 1.30 -7.41
CA VAL A 136 4.90 0.87 -7.54
C VAL A 136 4.03 2.02 -8.05
N VAL A 137 4.19 3.22 -7.49
CA VAL A 137 3.47 4.42 -7.91
C VAL A 137 3.77 4.78 -9.36
N GLN A 138 5.04 4.70 -9.78
CA GLN A 138 5.43 4.96 -11.17
C GLN A 138 4.78 3.96 -12.12
N ALA A 139 4.88 2.66 -11.82
CA ALA A 139 4.27 1.62 -12.64
C ALA A 139 2.74 1.74 -12.72
N ALA A 140 2.06 2.03 -11.61
CA ALA A 140 0.62 2.25 -11.59
C ALA A 140 0.21 3.45 -12.45
N LYS A 141 0.92 4.59 -12.33
CA LYS A 141 0.64 5.78 -13.13
C LYS A 141 0.89 5.56 -14.63
N GLN A 142 1.93 4.82 -15.00
CA GLN A 142 2.17 4.40 -16.39
C GLN A 142 1.01 3.56 -16.95
N ALA A 143 0.42 2.72 -16.10
CA ALA A 143 -0.78 1.95 -16.40
C ALA A 143 -2.10 2.76 -16.29
N THR A 144 -2.02 4.10 -16.19
CA THR A 144 -3.17 5.01 -16.03
C THR A 144 -4.01 4.78 -14.76
N ILE A 145 -3.41 4.16 -13.74
CA ILE A 145 -4.01 3.95 -12.43
C ILE A 145 -3.56 5.09 -11.51
N PRO A 146 -4.48 5.84 -10.87
CA PRO A 146 -4.12 6.81 -9.85
C PRO A 146 -3.27 6.16 -8.76
N ALA A 147 -2.22 6.85 -8.30
CA ALA A 147 -1.36 6.30 -7.27
C ALA A 147 -0.76 7.36 -6.35
N LEU A 148 -0.60 6.99 -5.07
CA LEU A 148 -0.06 7.82 -4.01
C LEU A 148 1.15 7.14 -3.36
N TYR A 149 2.19 7.91 -3.12
CA TYR A 149 3.36 7.43 -2.40
C TYR A 149 3.06 7.30 -0.90
N PHE A 150 3.34 6.12 -0.34
CA PHE A 150 2.96 5.76 1.02
C PHE A 150 3.48 6.74 2.07
N THR A 151 4.81 6.94 2.15
CA THR A 151 5.44 7.71 3.24
C THR A 151 4.89 9.13 3.35
N ASN A 152 5.01 9.92 2.28
CA ASN A 152 4.75 11.35 2.36
C ASN A 152 3.26 11.71 2.25
N LEU A 153 2.46 10.89 1.56
CA LEU A 153 1.06 11.24 1.30
C LEU A 153 0.09 10.50 2.23
N ILE A 154 0.53 9.41 2.85
CA ILE A 154 -0.31 8.56 3.71
C ILE A 154 0.26 8.49 5.12
N SER A 155 1.48 7.97 5.31
CA SER A 155 2.08 7.73 6.64
C SER A 155 2.29 9.02 7.44
N ALA A 156 2.62 10.13 6.76
CA ALA A 156 2.79 11.44 7.39
C ALA A 156 1.47 12.09 7.87
N ARG A 157 0.30 11.49 7.57
CA ARG A 157 -1.00 12.03 8.01
C ARG A 157 -1.34 11.51 9.40
N PRO A 158 -2.17 12.24 10.17
CA PRO A 158 -2.80 11.67 11.35
C PRO A 158 -3.53 10.37 10.97
N LEU A 159 -3.30 9.28 11.70
CA LEU A 159 -4.00 8.00 11.52
C LEU A 159 -4.89 7.64 12.72
N MET A 160 -4.59 8.21 13.89
CA MET A 160 -5.25 7.86 15.15
C MET A 160 -6.47 8.75 15.43
N GLY A 161 -7.50 8.14 16.03
CA GLY A 161 -8.70 8.83 16.48
C GLY A 161 -9.51 9.55 15.38
N PRO A 162 -10.38 10.51 15.75
CA PRO A 162 -11.27 11.20 14.82
C PRO A 162 -10.55 11.98 13.71
N ALA A 163 -9.36 12.53 14.03
CA ALA A 163 -8.55 13.27 13.07
C ALA A 163 -8.03 12.37 11.94
N GLY A 164 -7.63 11.14 12.28
CA GLY A 164 -7.12 10.19 11.28
C GLY A 164 -8.19 9.71 10.31
N ALA A 165 -9.39 9.45 10.82
CA ALA A 165 -10.55 9.07 10.02
C ALA A 165 -10.89 10.10 8.91
N GLY A 166 -10.87 11.40 9.23
CA GLY A 166 -11.24 12.44 8.27
C GLY A 166 -10.15 12.78 7.24
N SER A 167 -8.88 12.71 7.63
CA SER A 167 -7.75 13.15 6.79
C SER A 167 -7.52 12.23 5.59
N LEU A 168 -7.58 10.90 5.81
CA LEU A 168 -7.27 9.91 4.78
C LEU A 168 -8.33 9.90 3.66
N ALA A 169 -9.61 9.91 4.03
CA ALA A 169 -10.72 9.85 3.08
C ALA A 169 -10.69 10.99 2.05
N THR A 170 -10.32 12.19 2.48
CA THR A 170 -10.26 13.36 1.61
C THR A 170 -9.26 13.18 0.47
N VAL A 171 -8.07 12.66 0.78
CA VAL A 171 -7.01 12.48 -0.23
C VAL A 171 -7.26 11.29 -1.12
N VAL A 172 -7.71 10.17 -0.53
CA VAL A 172 -7.99 8.95 -1.29
C VAL A 172 -9.10 9.19 -2.31
N ASN A 173 -10.22 9.80 -1.89
CA ASN A 173 -11.32 10.11 -2.79
C ASN A 173 -10.91 11.10 -3.89
N ALA A 174 -10.12 12.12 -3.56
CA ALA A 174 -9.61 13.07 -4.56
C ALA A 174 -8.66 12.40 -5.58
N ALA A 175 -7.83 11.45 -5.13
CA ALA A 175 -6.94 10.70 -6.01
C ALA A 175 -7.72 9.78 -6.96
N ILE A 176 -8.71 9.05 -6.45
CA ILE A 176 -9.60 8.20 -7.25
C ILE A 176 -10.34 9.03 -8.31
N ALA A 177 -10.89 10.19 -7.92
CA ALA A 177 -11.62 11.07 -8.83
C ALA A 177 -10.76 11.62 -9.99
N ASN A 178 -9.43 11.67 -9.82
CA ASN A 178 -8.51 12.15 -10.86
C ASN A 178 -8.24 11.15 -11.99
N LYS A 179 -8.82 9.93 -11.98
CA LYS A 179 -8.59 8.88 -13.00
C LYS A 179 -8.84 9.35 -14.44
N ALA A 180 -9.81 10.24 -14.67
CA ALA A 180 -10.10 10.78 -16.01
C ALA A 180 -8.90 11.55 -16.59
N ARG A 181 -8.19 12.34 -15.77
CA ARG A 181 -7.03 13.12 -16.20
C ARG A 181 -5.85 12.24 -16.62
N PHE A 182 -5.69 11.06 -16.01
CA PHE A 182 -4.67 10.10 -16.44
C PHE A 182 -4.93 9.56 -17.84
N ARG A 183 -6.20 9.34 -18.20
CA ARG A 183 -6.58 8.89 -19.55
C ARG A 183 -6.35 9.99 -20.58
N GLU A 184 -6.75 11.21 -20.26
CA GLU A 184 -6.51 12.37 -21.13
C GLU A 184 -5.00 12.60 -21.38
N MET A 185 -4.16 12.52 -20.34
CA MET A 185 -2.72 12.59 -20.51
C MET A 185 -2.18 11.45 -21.38
N ARG A 186 -2.67 10.22 -21.20
CA ARG A 186 -2.24 9.07 -22.02
C ARG A 186 -2.64 9.24 -23.48
N GLU A 187 -3.84 9.77 -23.75
CA GLU A 187 -4.34 10.05 -25.10
C GLU A 187 -3.52 11.16 -25.76
N PHE A 188 -3.22 12.24 -25.03
CA PHE A 188 -2.44 13.37 -25.53
C PHE A 188 -0.99 12.99 -25.86
N PHE A 189 -0.29 12.30 -24.96
CA PHE A 189 1.13 11.94 -25.15
C PHE A 189 1.34 10.66 -25.97
N GLY A 190 0.32 9.83 -26.15
CA GLY A 190 0.39 8.60 -26.94
C GLY A 190 1.49 7.65 -26.47
N ALA A 191 2.52 7.47 -27.31
CA ALA A 191 3.68 6.61 -27.06
C ALA A 191 4.98 7.40 -26.77
N THR A 192 4.89 8.73 -26.60
CA THR A 192 6.05 9.56 -26.28
C THR A 192 6.70 9.09 -24.97
N GLY A 193 8.01 8.81 -25.01
CA GLY A 193 8.75 8.33 -23.84
C GLY A 193 8.58 6.84 -23.53
N ASP A 194 7.92 6.07 -24.41
CA ASP A 194 7.84 4.61 -24.27
C ASP A 194 9.02 3.91 -24.99
N GLY A 195 9.41 2.75 -24.47
CA GLY A 195 10.35 1.84 -25.13
C GLY A 195 11.73 2.46 -25.40
N TYR A 196 12.18 2.42 -26.66
CA TYR A 196 13.50 2.94 -27.06
C TYR A 196 13.57 4.47 -26.96
N ALA A 197 12.43 5.16 -26.95
CA ALA A 197 12.35 6.61 -26.83
C ALA A 197 12.26 7.09 -25.37
N ALA A 198 12.26 6.17 -24.39
CA ALA A 198 12.28 6.53 -22.97
C ALA A 198 13.61 7.19 -22.57
N GLY A 199 13.55 8.17 -21.66
CA GLY A 199 14.73 8.84 -21.11
C GLY A 199 14.90 10.29 -21.56
N VAL A 200 16.07 10.86 -21.28
CA VAL A 200 16.46 12.22 -21.68
C VAL A 200 17.45 12.10 -22.83
N TRP A 201 17.13 12.70 -23.96
CA TRP A 201 17.90 12.59 -25.19
C TRP A 201 18.35 13.96 -25.68
N THR A 202 19.57 14.04 -26.20
CA THR A 202 20.08 15.23 -26.90
C THR A 202 19.51 15.32 -28.32
N ASP A 203 19.43 14.17 -29.00
CA ASP A 203 18.90 14.03 -30.35
C ASP A 203 17.62 13.19 -30.36
N VAL A 204 16.87 13.17 -31.46
CA VAL A 204 15.67 12.33 -31.58
C VAL A 204 16.08 10.85 -31.46
N PRO A 205 15.58 10.10 -30.47
CA PRO A 205 15.93 8.70 -30.31
C PRO A 205 15.51 7.91 -31.55
N ALA A 206 16.37 7.01 -32.01
CA ALA A 206 16.12 6.10 -33.12
C ALA A 206 16.03 4.67 -32.61
N ASP A 207 15.04 3.90 -33.07
CA ASP A 207 15.00 2.47 -32.73
C ASP A 207 16.14 1.76 -33.45
N ARG A 208 16.82 0.88 -32.72
CA ARG A 208 17.97 0.10 -33.17
C ARG A 208 17.70 -1.39 -32.98
N PRO A 209 16.72 -1.97 -33.69
CA PRO A 209 16.37 -3.38 -33.54
C PRO A 209 17.54 -4.32 -33.89
N GLU A 210 18.47 -3.90 -34.74
CA GLU A 210 19.69 -4.62 -35.09
C GLU A 210 20.55 -4.92 -33.86
N PHE A 211 20.74 -3.94 -32.97
CA PHE A 211 21.53 -4.13 -31.76
C PHE A 211 20.83 -5.11 -30.81
N LYS A 212 19.51 -5.04 -30.66
CA LYS A 212 18.73 -6.00 -29.85
C LYS A 212 18.91 -7.43 -30.39
N ALA A 213 18.87 -7.61 -31.72
CA ALA A 213 19.05 -8.91 -32.35
C ALA A 213 20.48 -9.46 -32.15
N ASP A 214 21.49 -8.60 -32.25
CA ASP A 214 22.89 -8.99 -32.06
C ASP A 214 23.20 -9.34 -30.61
N THR A 215 22.76 -8.52 -29.65
CA THR A 215 22.89 -8.83 -28.22
C THR A 215 22.18 -10.14 -27.89
N ARG A 216 20.97 -10.38 -28.42
CA ARG A 216 20.26 -11.65 -28.21
C ARG A 216 21.06 -12.84 -28.74
N ARG A 217 21.65 -12.73 -29.95
CA ARG A 217 22.53 -13.76 -30.51
C ARG A 217 23.76 -14.03 -29.62
N GLN A 218 24.40 -12.97 -29.12
CA GLN A 218 25.55 -13.10 -28.22
C GLN A 218 25.19 -13.75 -26.89
N VAL A 219 24.08 -13.35 -26.25
CA VAL A 219 23.59 -13.93 -24.99
C VAL A 219 23.26 -15.42 -25.16
N ILE A 220 22.58 -15.80 -26.25
CA ILE A 220 22.30 -17.21 -26.56
C ILE A 220 23.61 -18.00 -26.69
N LYS A 221 24.63 -17.45 -27.36
CA LYS A 221 25.94 -18.10 -27.50
C LYS A 221 26.64 -18.28 -26.14
N LEU A 222 26.61 -17.26 -25.29
CA LEU A 222 27.14 -17.29 -23.92
C LEU A 222 26.44 -18.34 -23.05
N MET A 223 25.10 -18.38 -23.07
CA MET A 223 24.32 -19.37 -22.31
C MET A 223 24.59 -20.80 -22.79
N LYS A 224 24.70 -21.03 -24.10
CA LYS A 224 25.07 -22.35 -24.65
C LYS A 224 26.46 -22.78 -24.20
N LYS A 225 27.44 -21.87 -24.22
CA LYS A 225 28.81 -22.14 -23.74
C LYS A 225 28.81 -22.51 -22.26
N ARG A 226 28.16 -21.70 -21.41
CA ARG A 226 28.07 -21.95 -19.96
C ARG A 226 27.39 -23.28 -19.65
N LYS A 227 26.31 -23.62 -20.35
CA LYS A 227 25.63 -24.91 -20.19
C LYS A 227 26.52 -26.10 -20.59
N ALA A 228 27.36 -25.93 -21.63
CA ALA A 228 28.32 -26.96 -22.01
C ALA A 228 29.44 -27.12 -20.98
N GLU A 229 29.90 -26.02 -20.36
CA GLU A 229 30.89 -26.03 -19.27
C GLU A 229 30.34 -26.63 -17.98
N GLU A 230 29.05 -26.44 -17.65
CA GLU A 230 28.38 -27.07 -16.50
C GLU A 230 28.11 -28.58 -16.70
N MET A 231 28.25 -29.09 -17.92
CA MET A 231 28.05 -30.51 -18.28
C MET A 231 29.37 -31.30 -18.37
N MET A 232 30.53 -30.64 -18.22
CA MET A 232 31.85 -31.28 -18.08
C MET A 232 32.22 -31.42 -16.61
#